data_AF-A0A014LRJ6-F1
#
_entry.id   AF-A0A014LRJ6-F1
#
_cell.length_a   1.000
_cell.length_b   1.000
_cell.length_c   1.000
_cell.angle_alpha   90.00
_cell.angle_beta   90.00
_cell.angle_gamma   90.00
#
_symmetry.space_group_name_H-M   'P 1'
#
loop_
_entity.id
_entity.type
_entity.pdbx_description
1 polymer ?
#
loop_
_entity_poly.entity_id
_entity_poly.type
_entity_poly.pdbx_seq_one_letter_code
_entity_poly.pdbx_strand_id
1 'polypeptide(L)'
;MTPHTPTALAVAAGARLSDVERAWRTGRAVEVPIGAAWDVTRVTRTIGAVALHRLRARGTALGLVLDVPPRATVEFLAPPGCSASWPPLTGTRCVASGVMR
;
A
#
# COMPACT_ATOMS: atom_id res chain seq x y z
N MET A 1 -15.25 -6.84 8.77
CA MET A 1 -14.49 -5.99 7.83
C MET A 1 -15.04 -6.23 6.45
N THR A 2 -15.70 -5.25 5.84
CA THR A 2 -16.21 -5.34 4.47
C THR A 2 -15.01 -5.38 3.51
N PRO A 3 -14.91 -6.33 2.57
CA PRO A 3 -13.83 -6.31 1.59
C PRO A 3 -14.00 -5.09 0.69
N HIS A 4 -13.08 -4.14 0.77
CA HIS A 4 -13.02 -3.04 -0.17
C HIS A 4 -12.41 -3.57 -1.49
N THR A 5 -13.11 -3.37 -2.60
CA THR A 5 -12.56 -3.72 -3.91
C THR A 5 -11.35 -2.84 -4.21
N PRO A 6 -10.35 -3.34 -4.94
CA PRO A 6 -9.22 -2.52 -5.38
C PRO A 6 -9.67 -1.21 -6.04
N THR A 7 -10.77 -1.23 -6.80
CA THR A 7 -11.33 -0.04 -7.46
C THR A 7 -11.76 1.01 -6.46
N ALA A 8 -12.50 0.60 -5.41
CA ALA A 8 -12.96 1.50 -4.38
C ALA A 8 -11.78 2.16 -3.64
N LEU A 9 -10.70 1.41 -3.44
CA LEU A 9 -9.47 1.93 -2.85
C LEU A 9 -8.77 2.92 -3.79
N ALA A 10 -8.62 2.60 -5.08
CA ALA A 10 -8.04 3.55 -6.04
C ALA A 10 -8.84 4.87 -6.09
N VAL A 11 -10.18 4.78 -6.12
CA VAL A 11 -11.05 5.96 -6.13
C VAL A 11 -10.96 6.76 -4.83
N ALA A 12 -10.94 6.10 -3.68
CA ALA A 12 -10.74 6.76 -2.38
C ALA A 12 -9.37 7.47 -2.29
N ALA A 13 -8.39 7.05 -3.09
CA ALA A 13 -7.08 7.71 -3.20
C ALA A 13 -7.11 8.99 -4.05
N GLY A 14 -8.24 9.31 -4.69
CA GLY A 14 -8.34 10.38 -5.66
C GLY A 14 -8.13 9.95 -7.12
N ALA A 15 -8.00 8.65 -7.42
CA ALA A 15 -8.01 8.19 -8.80
C ALA A 15 -9.43 8.31 -9.39
N ARG A 16 -9.54 8.68 -10.67
CA ARG A 16 -10.83 8.71 -11.37
C ARG A 16 -11.27 7.29 -11.69
N LEU A 17 -12.50 6.93 -11.31
CA LEU A 17 -13.07 5.58 -11.54
C LEU A 17 -12.93 5.14 -13.01
N SER A 18 -13.24 6.02 -13.96
CA SER A 18 -13.16 5.74 -15.40
C SER A 18 -11.75 5.39 -15.88
N ASP A 19 -10.72 5.96 -15.25
CA ASP A 19 -9.32 5.72 -15.63
C ASP A 19 -8.82 4.41 -15.02
N VAL A 20 -9.23 4.10 -13.79
CA VAL A 20 -8.98 2.80 -13.12
C VAL A 20 -9.61 1.66 -13.93
N GLU A 21 -10.88 1.77 -14.27
CA GLU A 21 -11.60 0.74 -15.04
C GLU A 21 -10.99 0.55 -16.44
N ARG A 22 -10.60 1.63 -17.12
CA ARG A 22 -9.96 1.56 -18.44
C ARG A 22 -8.60 0.89 -18.37
N ALA A 23 -7.79 1.24 -17.37
CA ALA A 23 -6.46 0.67 -17.18
C ALA A 23 -6.57 -0.85 -16.93
N TRP A 24 -7.41 -1.29 -16.00
CA TRP A 24 -7.51 -2.71 -15.66
C TRP A 24 -8.14 -3.58 -16.74
N ARG A 25 -9.15 -3.07 -17.46
CA ARG A 25 -9.71 -3.77 -18.63
C ARG A 25 -8.65 -4.03 -19.71
N THR A 26 -7.61 -3.22 -19.75
CA THR A 26 -6.50 -3.33 -20.71
C THR A 26 -5.23 -3.94 -20.10
N GLY A 27 -5.30 -4.47 -18.87
CA GLY A 27 -4.15 -5.03 -18.16
C GLY A 27 -3.06 -3.99 -17.84
N ARG A 28 -3.40 -2.70 -17.86
CA ARG A 28 -2.48 -1.60 -17.59
C ARG A 28 -2.60 -1.15 -16.14
N ALA A 29 -1.47 -0.68 -15.64
CA ALA A 29 -1.37 -0.03 -14.34
C ALA A 29 -2.08 1.34 -14.33
N VAL A 30 -2.64 1.70 -13.19
CA VAL A 30 -3.19 3.03 -12.92
C VAL A 30 -2.32 3.75 -11.89
N GLU A 31 -2.03 5.02 -12.15
CA GLU A 31 -1.39 5.87 -11.15
C GLU A 31 -2.43 6.22 -10.08
N VAL A 32 -2.12 5.86 -8.83
CA VAL A 32 -2.98 6.11 -7.68
C VAL A 32 -2.28 7.20 -6.87
N PRO A 33 -2.94 8.33 -6.55
CA PRO A 33 -2.35 9.37 -5.73
C PRO A 33 -2.13 8.89 -4.29
N ILE A 34 -1.09 8.09 -4.06
CA ILE A 34 -0.64 7.78 -2.70
C ILE A 34 0.05 9.02 -2.15
N GLY A 35 -0.09 9.31 -0.85
CA GLY A 35 0.38 10.52 -0.18
C GLY A 35 -0.69 11.60 0.07
N ALA A 36 -1.83 11.58 -0.63
CA ALA A 36 -2.94 12.49 -0.37
C ALA A 36 -3.98 11.89 0.59
N ALA A 37 -4.35 10.62 0.38
CA ALA A 37 -5.34 9.91 1.19
C ALA A 37 -4.72 8.93 2.21
N TRP A 38 -3.47 8.50 1.99
CA TRP A 38 -2.72 7.61 2.87
C TRP A 38 -1.23 7.66 2.57
N ASP A 39 -0.42 7.42 3.61
CA ASP A 39 1.00 7.17 3.48
C ASP A 39 1.28 5.68 3.25
N VAL A 40 2.43 5.35 2.68
CA VAL A 40 2.87 3.97 2.49
C VAL A 40 4.25 3.75 3.10
N THR A 41 4.35 2.78 4.02
CA THR A 41 5.64 2.23 4.48
C THR A 41 5.96 0.99 3.67
N ARG A 42 6.92 1.11 2.76
CA ARG A 42 7.46 0.01 1.97
C ARG A 42 8.58 -0.68 2.72
N VAL A 43 8.54 -1.99 2.82
CA VAL A 43 9.63 -2.80 3.39
C VAL A 43 10.04 -3.90 2.43
N THR A 44 11.28 -4.40 2.56
CA THR A 44 11.70 -5.59 1.81
C THR A 44 10.80 -6.79 2.14
N ARG A 45 10.64 -7.71 1.19
CA ARG A 45 9.78 -8.89 1.39
C ARG A 45 10.16 -9.70 2.64
N THR A 46 11.45 -9.86 2.91
CA THR A 46 11.95 -10.57 4.10
C THR A 46 11.53 -9.88 5.40
N ILE A 47 11.72 -8.56 5.49
CA ILE A 47 11.32 -7.77 6.66
C ILE A 47 9.79 -7.80 6.82
N GLY A 48 9.05 -7.63 5.72
CA GLY A 48 7.60 -7.67 5.69
C GLY A 48 7.03 -9.00 6.17
N ALA A 49 7.60 -10.13 5.74
CA ALA A 49 7.18 -11.46 6.17
C ALA A 49 7.35 -11.64 7.69
N VAL A 50 8.52 -11.25 8.23
CA VAL A 50 8.79 -11.32 9.68
C VAL A 50 7.85 -10.38 10.45
N ALA A 51 7.64 -9.15 9.97
CA ALA A 51 6.76 -8.18 10.60
C ALA A 51 5.32 -8.70 10.64
N LEU A 52 4.79 -9.21 9.53
CA LEU A 52 3.44 -9.77 9.46
C LEU A 52 3.26 -10.97 10.37
N HIS A 53 4.24 -11.87 10.41
CA HIS A 53 4.19 -13.01 11.32
C HIS A 53 4.09 -12.55 12.79
N ARG A 54 4.92 -11.58 13.20
CA ARG A 54 4.92 -11.04 14.56
C ARG A 54 3.64 -10.29 14.90
N LEU A 55 3.13 -9.46 13.99
CA LEU A 55 1.90 -8.68 14.20
C LEU A 55 0.68 -9.60 14.32
N ARG A 56 0.60 -10.65 13.50
CA ARG A 56 -0.45 -11.67 13.59
C ARG A 56 -0.37 -12.45 14.90
N ALA A 57 0.83 -12.89 15.30
CA ALA A 57 1.04 -13.62 16.55
C ALA A 57 0.63 -12.79 17.78
N ARG A 58 0.67 -11.45 17.69
CA ARG A 58 0.25 -10.52 18.76
C ARG A 58 -1.22 -10.11 18.67
N GLY A 59 -1.99 -10.62 17.71
CA GLY A 59 -3.37 -10.20 17.48
C GLY A 59 -3.51 -8.72 17.12
N THR A 60 -2.45 -8.10 16.58
CA THR A 60 -2.49 -6.69 16.21
C THR A 60 -3.39 -6.50 14.99
N ALA A 61 -4.36 -5.60 15.09
CA ALA A 61 -5.18 -5.22 13.95
C ALA A 61 -4.29 -4.56 12.88
N LEU A 62 -4.24 -5.17 11.70
CA LEU A 62 -3.51 -4.64 10.56
C LEU A 62 -4.48 -3.89 9.65
N GLY A 63 -4.05 -2.72 9.19
CA GLY A 63 -4.69 -2.05 8.07
C GLY A 63 -4.43 -2.78 6.75
N LEU A 64 -4.55 -2.06 5.65
CA LEU A 64 -4.28 -2.61 4.33
C LEU A 64 -2.78 -2.91 4.16
N VAL A 65 -2.49 -4.13 3.71
CA VAL A 65 -1.15 -4.60 3.40
C VAL A 65 -1.13 -5.18 2.00
N LEU A 66 -0.17 -4.75 1.19
CA LEU A 66 0.04 -5.24 -0.17
C LEU A 66 1.32 -6.06 -0.23
N ASP A 67 1.25 -7.30 -0.72
CA ASP A 67 2.43 -8.00 -1.25
C ASP A 67 2.65 -7.49 -2.68
N VAL A 68 3.84 -6.98 -2.99
CA VAL A 68 4.19 -6.41 -4.29
C VAL A 68 5.35 -7.21 -4.89
N PRO A 69 5.10 -8.41 -5.45
CA PRO A 69 6.14 -9.30 -5.98
C PRO A 69 7.08 -8.64 -7.01
N PRO A 70 6.61 -7.82 -7.97
CA PRO A 70 7.49 -7.18 -8.94
C PRO A 70 8.52 -6.22 -8.33
N ARG A 71 8.28 -5.74 -7.10
CA ARG A 71 9.21 -4.88 -6.34
C ARG A 71 9.94 -5.62 -5.22
N ALA A 72 9.66 -6.91 -5.02
CA ALA A 72 10.12 -7.70 -3.89
C ALA A 72 9.89 -7.00 -2.53
N THR A 73 8.72 -6.37 -2.37
CA THR A 73 8.38 -5.57 -1.18
C THR A 73 7.01 -5.91 -0.62
N VAL A 74 6.83 -5.64 0.66
CA VAL A 74 5.52 -5.54 1.31
C VAL A 74 5.26 -4.08 1.62
N GLU A 75 4.04 -3.60 1.37
CA GLU A 75 3.65 -2.21 1.57
C GLU A 75 2.52 -2.13 2.59
N PHE A 76 2.73 -1.35 3.66
CA PHE A 76 1.72 -1.07 4.68
C PHE A 76 1.13 0.30 4.42
N LEU A 77 -0.19 0.36 4.26
CA LEU A 77 -0.91 1.62 4.10
C LEU A 77 -1.29 2.16 5.47
N ALA A 78 -1.05 3.45 5.70
CA ALA A 78 -1.37 4.14 6.92
C ALA A 78 -2.07 5.47 6.62
N PRO A 79 -2.81 6.07 7.57
CA PRO A 79 -3.33 7.42 7.40
C PRO A 79 -2.24 8.43 7.04
N PRO A 80 -2.57 9.55 6.36
CA PRO A 80 -1.62 10.60 6.03
C PRO A 80 -0.87 11.11 7.26
N GLY A 81 0.44 11.30 7.14
CA GLY A 81 1.32 11.77 8.21
C GLY A 81 1.89 10.65 9.10
N CYS A 82 1.35 9.43 9.08
CA CYS A 82 1.87 8.32 9.89
C CYS A 82 3.26 7.85 9.45
N SER A 83 3.62 7.99 8.17
CA SER A 83 4.94 7.57 7.69
C SER A 83 6.00 8.68 7.81
N ALA A 84 5.59 9.92 8.11
CA ALA A 84 6.52 11.05 8.29
C ALA A 84 7.41 10.88 9.53
N SER A 85 6.92 10.21 10.58
CA SER A 85 7.67 9.93 11.81
C SER A 85 8.47 8.64 11.76
N TRP A 86 8.48 7.93 10.62
CA TRP A 86 9.14 6.63 10.52
C TRP A 86 10.67 6.79 10.53
N PRO A 87 11.39 6.04 11.39
CA PRO A 87 12.85 6.13 11.46
C PRO A 87 13.51 5.60 10.18
N PRO A 88 14.72 6.09 9.83
CA PRO A 88 15.47 5.61 8.67
C PRO A 88 16.07 4.22 8.94
N LEU A 89 15.23 3.19 8.94
CA LEU A 89 15.63 1.80 9.15
C LEU A 89 15.97 1.13 7.83
N THR A 90 17.07 0.37 7.82
CA THR A 90 17.52 -0.40 6.66
C THR A 90 16.42 -1.32 6.14
N GLY A 91 16.19 -1.27 4.83
CA GLY A 91 15.16 -2.09 4.17
C GLY A 91 13.73 -1.58 4.38
N THR A 92 13.55 -0.36 4.90
CA THR A 92 12.27 0.35 4.96
C THR A 92 12.36 1.67 4.18
N ARG A 93 11.25 2.09 3.59
CA ARG A 93 11.13 3.36 2.87
C ARG A 93 9.69 3.87 2.97
N CYS A 94 9.54 5.09 3.44
CA CYS A 94 8.26 5.80 3.36
C CYS A 94 8.09 6.41 1.97
N VAL A 95 6.93 6.20 1.37
CA VAL A 95 6.60 6.78 0.06
C VAL A 95 5.28 7.53 0.14
N ALA A 96 5.32 8.76 -0.35
CA ALA A 96 4.17 9.63 -0.52
C ALA A 96 3.76 9.76 -1.99
N SER A 97 4.22 8.84 -2.86
CA SER A 97 3.79 8.70 -4.28
C SER A 97 4.18 7.32 -4.86
N GLY A 98 3.40 6.78 -5.82
CA GLY A 98 3.55 5.41 -6.32
C GLY A 98 2.47 4.97 -7.32
N VAL A 99 2.66 3.80 -7.94
CA VAL A 99 1.82 3.30 -9.06
C VAL A 99 1.29 1.91 -8.72
N MET A 100 -0.02 1.70 -8.86
CA MET A 100 -0.70 0.40 -8.65
C MET A 100 -0.85 -0.30 -10.00
N ARG A 101 -0.31 -1.52 -10.12
CA ARG A 101 -0.34 -2.32 -11.35
C ARG A 101 -1.32 -3.46 -11.20
#